data_AF-A0A1B2Z572-F1
#
_entry.id   AF-A0A1B2Z572-F1
#
_cell.length_a   1.000
_cell.length_b   1.000
_cell.length_c   1.000
_cell.angle_alpha   90.00
_cell.angle_beta   90.00
_cell.angle_gamma   90.00
#
_symmetry.space_group_name_H-M   'P 1'
#
loop_
_entity.id
_entity.type
_entity.pdbx_description
1 polymer ?
#
loop_
_entity_poly.entity_id
_entity_poly.type
_entity_poly.pdbx_seq_one_letter_code
_entity_poly.pdbx_strand_id
1 'polypeptide(L)'
;MAILSKIRERSMFLIIIIGLALFAFVLDPSTLGDFFNSSKVNEVGEVNGEAISTQEFAEALDQYKQQSGSKVSEMQAAKAVWSNILRKKIYKNQLNEAGI
;
A
#
# COMPACT_ATOMS: atom_id res chain seq x y z
N MET A 1 17.38 30.45 33.62
CA MET A 1 16.25 30.49 32.67
C MET A 1 15.94 29.09 32.12
N ALA A 2 15.41 28.16 32.94
CA ALA A 2 15.26 26.75 32.52
C ALA A 2 13.88 26.14 32.83
N ILE A 3 13.19 26.65 33.84
CA ILE A 3 11.92 26.09 34.35
C ILE A 3 10.73 26.38 33.43
N LEU A 4 10.69 27.59 32.83
CA LEU A 4 9.59 28.00 31.94
C LEU A 4 9.60 27.23 30.61
N SER A 5 10.78 26.89 30.08
CA SER A 5 10.92 26.05 28.87
C SER A 5 10.47 24.61 29.13
N LYS A 6 10.80 24.07 30.30
CA LYS A 6 10.47 22.68 30.70
C LYS A 6 8.98 22.46 30.95
N ILE A 7 8.25 23.51 31.36
CA ILE A 7 6.79 23.49 31.46
C ILE A 7 6.15 23.50 30.06
N ARG A 8 6.63 24.36 29.15
CA ARG A 8 6.13 24.43 27.77
C ARG A 8 6.27 23.10 27.04
N GLU A 9 7.40 22.41 27.21
CA GLU A 9 7.66 21.09 26.66
C GLU A 9 6.61 20.06 27.11
N ARG A 10 6.25 20.06 28.41
CA ARG A 10 5.20 19.18 28.96
C ARG A 10 3.79 19.58 28.53
N SER A 11 3.53 20.88 28.39
CA SER A 11 2.23 21.39 27.91
C SER A 11 1.99 21.08 26.43
N MET A 12 3.04 20.96 25.62
CA MET A 12 2.92 20.59 24.20
C MET A 12 2.30 19.19 24.04
N PHE A 13 2.75 18.21 24.84
CA PHE A 13 2.16 16.87 24.83
C PHE A 13 0.67 16.88 25.16
N LEU A 14 0.26 17.67 26.16
CA LEU A 14 -1.16 17.78 26.53
C LEU A 14 -2.02 18.35 25.40
N ILE A 15 -1.52 19.37 24.69
CA ILE A 15 -2.24 19.96 23.54
C ILE A 15 -2.40 18.92 22.42
N ILE A 16 -1.35 18.14 22.13
CA ILE A 16 -1.39 17.09 21.10
C ILE A 16 -2.41 16.00 21.49
N ILE A 17 -2.38 15.53 22.74
CA ILE A 17 -3.30 14.49 23.22
C ILE A 17 -4.75 14.95 23.13
N ILE A 18 -5.06 16.18 23.54
CA ILE A 18 -6.42 16.73 23.46
C ILE A 18 -6.84 16.88 21.99
N GLY A 19 -5.96 17.39 21.13
CA GLY A 19 -6.24 17.50 19.69
C GLY A 19 -6.52 16.15 19.04
N LEU A 20 -5.72 15.12 19.35
CA LEU A 20 -5.93 13.76 18.88
C LEU A 20 -7.23 13.15 19.44
N ALA A 21 -7.57 13.41 20.70
CA ALA A 21 -8.79 12.91 21.32
C ALA A 21 -10.06 13.52 20.68
N LEU A 22 -10.05 14.84 20.42
CA LEU A 22 -11.15 15.50 19.72
C LEU A 22 -11.28 15.00 18.27
N PHE A 23 -10.16 14.81 17.58
CA PHE A 23 -10.16 14.26 16.23
C PHE A 23 -10.70 12.83 16.20
N ALA A 24 -10.27 11.98 17.14
CA ALA A 24 -10.76 10.61 17.27
C ALA A 24 -12.24 10.51 17.67
N PHE A 25 -12.77 11.50 18.41
CA PHE A 25 -14.19 11.57 18.77
C PHE A 25 -15.08 11.92 17.57
N VAL A 26 -14.58 12.73 16.64
CA VAL A 26 -15.31 13.15 15.44
C VAL A 26 -15.26 12.07 14.35
N LEU A 27 -14.18 11.28 14.28
CA LEU A 27 -14.07 10.17 13.33
C LEU A 27 -14.87 8.95 13.81
N ASP A 28 -15.72 8.42 12.93
CA ASP A 28 -16.41 7.16 13.17
C ASP A 28 -15.38 6.00 13.13
N PRO A 29 -15.38 5.07 14.11
CA PRO A 29 -14.49 3.91 14.11
C PRO A 29 -14.50 3.10 12.81
N SER A 30 -15.63 3.06 12.10
CA SER A 30 -15.77 2.40 10.80
C SER A 30 -14.92 3.05 9.71
N THR A 31 -14.78 4.39 9.70
CA THR A 31 -13.97 5.12 8.72
C THR A 31 -12.48 4.82 8.87
N LEU A 32 -12.01 4.63 10.10
CA LEU A 32 -10.64 4.19 10.37
C LEU A 32 -10.43 2.76 9.89
N GLY A 33 -11.37 1.86 10.21
CA GLY A 33 -11.36 0.47 9.75
C GLY A 33 -11.31 0.37 8.23
N ASP A 34 -12.16 1.13 7.53
CA ASP A 34 -12.19 1.21 6.06
C ASP A 34 -10.95 1.88 5.47
N PHE A 35 -10.35 2.86 6.14
CA PHE A 35 -9.07 3.44 5.71
C PHE A 35 -7.92 2.42 5.78
N PHE A 36 -7.84 1.63 6.86
CA PHE A 36 -6.83 0.57 6.97
C PHE A 36 -7.15 -0.62 6.06
N ASN A 37 -8.43 -0.96 5.86
CA ASN A 37 -8.84 -2.05 4.99
C ASN A 37 -8.81 -1.68 3.50
N SER A 38 -9.04 -0.43 3.10
CA SER A 38 -8.98 0.00 1.69
C SER A 38 -7.59 -0.18 1.09
N SER A 39 -6.54 -0.13 1.92
CA SER A 39 -5.19 -0.53 1.52
C SER A 39 -5.12 -2.01 1.09
N LYS A 40 -5.90 -2.87 1.73
CA LYS A 40 -5.99 -4.33 1.47
C LYS A 40 -7.03 -4.71 0.42
N VAL A 41 -8.10 -3.91 0.27
CA VAL A 41 -9.14 -4.08 -0.77
C VAL A 41 -8.59 -3.75 -2.16
N ASN A 42 -7.53 -2.96 -2.24
CA ASN A 42 -6.83 -2.63 -3.48
C ASN A 42 -5.75 -3.66 -3.87
N GLU A 43 -5.90 -4.92 -3.49
CA GLU A 43 -4.95 -5.99 -3.82
C GLU A 43 -5.61 -7.07 -4.68
N VAL A 44 -4.94 -7.47 -5.77
CA VAL A 44 -5.35 -8.62 -6.61
C VAL A 44 -4.90 -9.94 -5.97
N GLY A 45 -3.82 -9.89 -5.19
CA GLY A 45 -3.28 -11.02 -4.46
C GLY A 45 -1.91 -10.72 -3.86
N GLU A 46 -1.34 -11.70 -3.18
CA GLU A 46 -0.06 -11.59 -2.48
C GLU A 46 0.88 -12.70 -2.94
N VAL A 47 2.17 -12.38 -3.10
CA VAL A 47 3.22 -13.35 -3.42
C VAL A 47 4.35 -13.20 -2.42
N ASN A 48 4.63 -14.25 -1.64
CA ASN A 48 5.73 -14.27 -0.65
C ASN A 48 5.75 -13.06 0.31
N GLY A 49 4.59 -12.59 0.79
CA GLY A 49 4.52 -11.40 1.65
C GLY A 49 4.42 -10.06 0.91
N GLU A 50 4.58 -10.04 -0.42
CA GLU A 50 4.54 -8.80 -1.23
C GLU A 50 3.19 -8.70 -1.97
N ALA A 51 2.31 -7.84 -1.48
CA ALA A 51 1.02 -7.54 -2.08
C ALA A 51 1.14 -6.98 -3.51
N ILE A 52 0.31 -7.45 -4.43
CA ILE A 52 0.14 -6.94 -5.79
C ILE A 52 -1.13 -6.09 -5.80
N SER A 53 -0.99 -4.78 -6.03
CA SER A 53 -2.15 -3.90 -6.04
C SER A 53 -2.98 -4.06 -7.32
N THR A 54 -4.29 -3.79 -7.24
CA THR A 54 -5.18 -3.70 -8.41
C THR A 54 -4.70 -2.66 -9.41
N GLN A 55 -4.16 -1.55 -8.92
CA GLN A 55 -3.56 -0.53 -9.76
C GLN A 55 -2.32 -1.04 -10.51
N GLU A 56 -1.37 -1.68 -9.82
CA GLU A 56 -0.16 -2.27 -10.43
C GLU A 56 -0.53 -3.27 -11.53
N PHE A 57 -1.50 -4.14 -11.23
CA PHE A 57 -1.96 -5.15 -12.18
C PHE A 57 -2.65 -4.52 -13.39
N ALA A 58 -3.51 -3.52 -13.19
CA ALA A 58 -4.21 -2.82 -14.26
C ALA A 58 -3.23 -2.06 -15.17
N GLU A 59 -2.27 -1.33 -14.59
CA GLU A 59 -1.23 -0.62 -15.36
C GLU A 59 -0.39 -1.60 -16.19
N ALA A 60 0.03 -2.72 -15.61
CA ALA A 60 0.80 -3.74 -16.33
C ALA A 60 -0.04 -4.41 -17.44
N LEU A 61 -1.34 -4.61 -17.21
CA LEU A 61 -2.26 -5.14 -18.21
C LEU A 61 -2.46 -4.19 -19.38
N ASP A 62 -2.63 -2.91 -19.12
CA ASP A 62 -2.77 -1.88 -20.15
C ASP A 62 -1.50 -1.76 -20.99
N GLN A 63 -0.33 -1.77 -20.35
CA GLN A 63 0.96 -1.79 -21.06
C GLN A 63 1.10 -3.03 -21.94
N TYR A 64 0.75 -4.20 -21.42
CA TYR A 64 0.80 -5.45 -22.18
C TYR A 64 -0.15 -5.44 -23.38
N LYS A 65 -1.36 -4.91 -23.20
CA LYS A 65 -2.36 -4.73 -24.27
C LYS A 65 -1.86 -3.76 -25.35
N GLN A 66 -1.25 -2.64 -24.96
CA GLN A 66 -0.66 -1.68 -25.90
C GLN A 66 0.46 -2.30 -26.74
N GLN A 67 1.31 -3.16 -26.14
CA GLN A 67 2.40 -3.83 -26.84
C GLN A 67 1.93 -4.99 -27.73
N SER A 68 0.94 -5.76 -27.28
CA SER A 68 0.49 -6.97 -27.97
C SER A 68 -0.50 -6.69 -29.11
N GLY A 69 -1.09 -5.49 -29.13
CA GLY A 69 -2.13 -5.11 -30.08
C GLY A 69 -3.42 -5.92 -29.92
N SER A 70 -4.38 -5.70 -30.81
CA SER A 70 -5.75 -6.26 -30.74
C SER A 70 -5.86 -7.78 -30.94
N LYS A 71 -4.75 -8.54 -30.93
CA LYS A 71 -4.72 -9.96 -31.26
C LYS A 71 -4.85 -10.90 -30.05
N VAL A 72 -4.75 -10.39 -28.83
CA VAL A 72 -4.74 -11.22 -27.61
C VAL A 72 -6.03 -11.01 -26.83
N SER A 73 -6.67 -12.09 -26.39
CA SER A 73 -7.86 -11.98 -25.56
C SER A 73 -7.51 -11.41 -24.18
N GLU A 74 -8.46 -10.72 -23.55
CA GLU A 74 -8.26 -10.10 -22.24
C GLU A 74 -7.82 -11.11 -21.17
N MET A 75 -8.39 -12.31 -21.18
CA MET A 75 -8.01 -13.39 -20.28
C MET A 75 -6.58 -13.89 -20.51
N GLN A 76 -6.14 -13.97 -21.77
CA GLN A 76 -4.77 -14.36 -22.10
C GLN A 76 -3.77 -13.27 -21.68
N ALA A 77 -4.11 -12.00 -21.90
CA ALA A 77 -3.31 -10.87 -21.47
C ALA A 77 -3.17 -10.83 -19.93
N ALA A 78 -4.28 -10.98 -19.20
CA ALA A 78 -4.29 -11.03 -17.74
C ALA A 78 -3.40 -12.16 -17.19
N LYS A 79 -3.48 -13.37 -17.76
CA LYS A 79 -2.63 -14.50 -17.37
C LYS A 79 -1.14 -14.23 -17.63
N ALA A 80 -0.81 -13.66 -18.78
CA ALA A 80 0.57 -13.31 -19.12
C ALA A 80 1.14 -12.29 -18.12
N VAL A 81 0.39 -11.22 -17.86
CA VAL A 81 0.75 -10.16 -16.89
C VAL A 81 0.93 -10.74 -15.49
N TRP A 82 -0.02 -11.54 -15.02
CA TRP A 82 0.07 -12.22 -13.72
C TRP A 82 1.36 -13.04 -13.60
N SER A 83 1.66 -13.86 -14.61
CA SER A 83 2.86 -14.70 -14.61
C SER A 83 4.16 -13.88 -14.62
N ASN A 84 4.17 -12.73 -15.30
CA ASN A 84 5.31 -11.83 -15.34
C ASN A 84 5.55 -11.13 -13.99
N ILE A 85 4.49 -10.64 -13.35
CA ILE A 85 4.58 -10.03 -12.01
C ILE A 85 5.05 -11.07 -10.99
N LEU A 86 4.44 -12.26 -11.00
CA LEU A 86 4.81 -13.37 -10.13
C LEU A 86 6.29 -13.72 -10.26
N ARG A 87 6.79 -13.90 -11.50
CA ARG A 87 8.20 -14.19 -11.76
C ARG A 87 9.11 -13.08 -11.26
N LYS A 88 8.80 -11.82 -11.56
CA LYS A 88 9.58 -10.66 -11.11
C LYS A 88 9.71 -10.64 -9.58
N LYS A 89 8.61 -10.82 -8.86
CA LYS A 89 8.61 -10.82 -7.39
C LYS A 89 9.41 -11.98 -6.82
N ILE A 90 9.25 -13.19 -7.36
CA ILE A 90 10.02 -14.35 -6.94
C ILE A 90 11.53 -14.14 -7.18
N TYR A 91 11.92 -13.70 -8.37
CA TYR A 91 13.34 -13.46 -8.67
C TYR A 91 13.93 -12.33 -7.82
N LYS A 92 13.20 -11.23 -7.63
CA LYS A 92 13.61 -10.13 -6.75
C LYS A 92 13.83 -10.62 -5.32
N ASN A 93 12.95 -11.47 -4.81
CA ASN A 93 13.11 -12.04 -3.47
C ASN A 93 14.34 -12.94 -3.39
N GLN A 94 14.54 -13.84 -4.38
CA GLN A 94 15.72 -14.69 -4.45
C GLN A 94 17.04 -13.90 -4.55
N LEU A 95 17.04 -12.79 -5.30
CA LEU A 95 18.20 -11.91 -5.40
C LEU A 95 18.48 -11.22 -4.05
N ASN A 96 17.45 -10.68 -3.39
CA ASN A 96 17.57 -10.11 -2.05
C ASN A 96 18.09 -11.13 -1.03
N GLU A 97 17.58 -12.37 -1.06
CA GLU A 97 18.06 -13.46 -0.20
C GLU A 97 19.51 -13.86 -0.51
N ALA A 98 19.91 -13.79 -1.79
CA ALA A 98 21.29 -14.00 -2.23
C ALA A 98 22.22 -12.80 -1.91
N GLY A 99 21.68 -11.69 -1.41
CA GLY A 99 22.44 -10.50 -1.00
C GLY A 99 22.92 -9.63 -2.15
N ILE A 100 22.26 -9.69 -3.31
CA ILE A 100 22.60 -8.93 -4.53
C ILE A 100 21.37 -8.24 -5.13
#